data_AF-A0A7G8FRJ7-F1
#
_entry.id   AF-A0A7G8FRJ7-F1
#
_cell.length_a   1.000
_cell.length_b   1.000
_cell.length_c   1.000
_cell.angle_alpha   90.00
_cell.angle_beta   90.00
_cell.angle_gamma   90.00
#
_symmetry.space_group_name_H-M   'P 1'
#
loop_
_entity.id
_entity.type
_entity.pdbx_description
1 polymer ?
#
loop_
_entity_poly.entity_id
_entity_poly.type
_entity_poly.pdbx_seq_one_letter_code
_entity_poly.pdbx_strand_id
1 'polypeptide(L)'
;MWVLLLASAYAMYLGIKAKKTRTGTPEQRKALIPGKFAQRHFRWGGLLLGLIVLGSIGGMAVTYLNNDKLFVGPHLLAGLAMTAMVAVAASLSPFMQQGNVIARKAHVGLNMGMMTLFLWQAVSGMEIVNKIWSSR
;
A
#
# COMPACT_ATOMS: atom_id res chain seq x y z
N MET A 1 10.55 1.91 -6.73
CA MET A 1 9.30 2.70 -6.60
C MET A 1 8.19 2.20 -7.52
N TRP A 2 8.34 2.28 -8.84
CA TRP A 2 7.29 1.91 -9.81
C TRP A 2 6.80 0.46 -9.71
N VAL A 3 7.71 -0.51 -9.53
CA VAL A 3 7.33 -1.92 -9.32
C VAL A 3 6.43 -2.08 -8.09
N LEU A 4 6.75 -1.38 -7.01
CA LEU A 4 5.99 -1.41 -5.77
C LEU A 4 4.60 -0.77 -5.97
N LEU A 5 4.52 0.33 -6.73
CA LEU A 5 3.24 0.96 -7.09
C LEU A 5 2.35 0.03 -7.94
N LEU A 6 2.93 -0.65 -8.94
CA LEU A 6 2.21 -1.64 -9.76
C LEU A 6 1.73 -2.83 -8.93
N ALA A 7 2.56 -3.34 -8.02
CA ALA A 7 2.18 -4.40 -7.10
C ALA A 7 1.04 -3.97 -6.16
N SER A 8 1.07 -2.73 -5.66
CA SER A 8 -0.02 -2.16 -4.86
C SER A 8 -1.32 -2.01 -5.66
N ALA A 9 -1.24 -1.53 -6.92
CA ALA A 9 -2.39 -1.47 -7.81
C ALA A 9 -2.99 -2.87 -8.08
N TYR A 10 -2.13 -3.88 -8.23
CA TYR A 10 -2.55 -5.26 -8.36
C TYR A 10 -3.24 -5.80 -7.08
N ALA A 11 -2.69 -5.51 -5.90
CA ALA A 11 -3.34 -5.86 -4.63
C ALA A 11 -4.70 -5.17 -4.47
N MET A 12 -4.82 -3.91 -4.89
CA MET A 12 -6.10 -3.18 -4.93
C MET A 12 -7.11 -3.88 -5.86
N TYR A 13 -6.69 -4.28 -7.06
CA TYR A 13 -7.52 -5.07 -7.97
C TYR A 13 -8.03 -6.36 -7.31
N LEU A 14 -7.17 -7.11 -6.62
CA LEU A 14 -7.56 -8.31 -5.89
C LEU A 14 -8.60 -7.99 -4.79
N GLY A 15 -8.43 -6.88 -4.07
CA GLY A 15 -9.36 -6.40 -3.05
C GLY A 15 -10.74 -6.07 -3.62
N ILE A 16 -10.79 -5.42 -4.79
CA ILE A 16 -12.04 -5.11 -5.50
C ILE A 16 -12.76 -6.41 -5.90
N LYS A 17 -12.04 -7.38 -6.46
CA LYS A 17 -12.61 -8.69 -6.84
C LYS A 17 -13.07 -9.48 -5.61
N ALA A 18 -12.33 -9.43 -4.51
CA ALA A 18 -12.73 -10.03 -3.23
C ALA A 18 -14.03 -9.40 -2.69
N LYS A 19 -14.18 -8.08 -2.74
CA LYS A 19 -15.44 -7.39 -2.41
C LYS A 19 -16.58 -7.87 -3.31
N LYS A 20 -16.38 -7.90 -4.63
CA LYS A 20 -17.39 -8.34 -5.60
C LYS A 20 -17.83 -9.80 -5.40
N THR A 21 -16.92 -10.67 -4.96
CA THR A 21 -17.25 -12.07 -4.61
C THR A 21 -18.23 -12.16 -3.43
N ARG A 22 -18.24 -11.16 -2.53
CA ARG A 22 -19.19 -11.09 -1.40
C ARG A 22 -20.48 -10.37 -1.74
N THR A 23 -20.44 -9.37 -2.61
CA THR A 23 -21.57 -8.45 -2.84
C THR A 23 -22.25 -8.60 -4.20
N GLY A 24 -21.71 -9.40 -5.13
CA GLY A 24 -22.28 -9.61 -6.46
C GLY A 24 -23.51 -10.54 -6.48
N THR A 25 -24.10 -10.72 -7.67
CA THR A 25 -25.19 -11.70 -7.91
C THR A 25 -24.69 -13.14 -7.77
N PRO A 26 -25.57 -14.14 -7.58
CA PRO A 26 -25.16 -15.55 -7.47
C PRO A 26 -24.24 -16.02 -8.61
N GLU A 27 -24.54 -15.63 -9.85
CA GLU A 27 -23.79 -15.97 -11.06
C GLU A 27 -22.39 -15.34 -11.01
N GLN A 28 -22.31 -14.06 -10.64
CA GLN A 28 -21.03 -13.36 -10.48
C GLN A 28 -20.18 -13.97 -9.38
N ARG A 29 -20.79 -14.38 -8.26
CA ARG A 29 -20.07 -15.04 -7.16
C ARG A 29 -19.51 -16.38 -7.64
N LYS A 30 -20.33 -17.21 -8.29
CA LYS A 30 -19.93 -18.52 -8.84
C LYS A 30 -18.73 -18.39 -9.78
N ALA A 31 -18.72 -17.38 -10.65
CA ALA A 31 -17.60 -17.12 -11.55
C ALA A 31 -16.32 -16.65 -10.84
N LEU A 32 -16.42 -15.98 -9.69
CA LEU A 32 -15.28 -15.39 -8.98
C LEU A 32 -14.66 -16.30 -7.91
N ILE A 33 -15.42 -17.26 -7.36
CA ILE A 33 -14.96 -18.20 -6.33
C ILE A 33 -13.65 -18.92 -6.73
N PRO A 34 -13.50 -19.48 -7.96
CA PRO A 34 -12.28 -20.17 -8.35
C PRO A 34 -11.04 -19.28 -8.31
N GLY A 35 -11.19 -17.97 -8.49
CA GLY A 35 -10.09 -17.01 -8.53
C GLY A 35 -9.43 -16.74 -7.18
N LYS A 36 -10.04 -17.19 -6.07
CA LYS A 36 -9.48 -17.10 -4.70
C LYS A 36 -8.95 -15.70 -4.35
N PHE A 37 -9.64 -14.65 -4.81
CA PHE A 37 -9.16 -13.27 -4.76
C PHE A 37 -8.86 -12.77 -3.34
N ALA A 38 -9.65 -13.16 -2.33
CA ALA A 38 -9.40 -12.78 -0.94
C ALA A 38 -8.09 -13.37 -0.39
N GLN A 39 -7.78 -14.63 -0.71
CA GLN A 39 -6.54 -15.30 -0.27
C GLN A 39 -5.32 -14.70 -0.98
N ARG A 40 -5.44 -14.41 -2.27
CA ARG A 40 -4.38 -13.72 -3.03
C ARG A 40 -4.15 -12.31 -2.51
N HIS A 41 -5.21 -11.56 -2.23
CA HIS A 41 -5.14 -10.22 -1.65
C HIS A 41 -4.42 -10.24 -0.30
N PHE A 42 -4.74 -11.21 0.56
CA PHE A 42 -4.05 -11.36 1.85
C PHE A 42 -2.54 -11.61 1.68
N ARG A 43 -2.14 -12.54 0.79
CA ARG A 43 -0.71 -12.84 0.55
C ARG A 43 0.04 -11.65 -0.04
N TRP A 44 -0.52 -11.02 -1.08
CA TRP A 44 0.08 -9.84 -1.71
C TRP A 44 0.11 -8.65 -0.75
N GLY A 45 -0.94 -8.44 0.03
CA GLY A 45 -1.00 -7.40 1.06
C GLY A 45 0.07 -7.59 2.14
N GLY A 46 0.27 -8.83 2.61
CA GLY A 46 1.33 -9.16 3.57
C GLY A 46 2.74 -8.92 3.00
N LEU A 47 2.98 -9.32 1.75
CA LEU A 47 4.25 -9.05 1.07
C LEU A 47 4.49 -7.53 0.93
N LEU A 48 3.48 -6.78 0.49
CA LEU A 48 3.58 -5.33 0.32
C LEU A 48 3.81 -4.62 1.64
N LEU A 49 3.15 -5.03 2.72
CA LEU A 49 3.41 -4.51 4.07
C LEU A 49 4.90 -4.64 4.42
N GLY A 50 5.46 -5.83 4.26
CA GLY A 50 6.88 -6.08 4.52
C GLY A 50 7.79 -5.19 3.67
N LEU A 51 7.53 -5.14 2.36
CA LEU A 51 8.33 -4.33 1.43
C LEU A 51 8.25 -2.83 1.72
N ILE A 52 7.08 -2.30 2.07
CA ILE A 52 6.90 -0.89 2.40
C ILE A 52 7.63 -0.56 3.71
N VAL A 53 7.43 -1.37 4.76
CA VAL A 53 8.08 -1.13 6.06
C VAL A 53 9.60 -1.19 5.94
N LEU A 54 10.14 -2.26 5.33
CA LEU A 54 11.59 -2.41 5.15
C LEU A 54 12.15 -1.35 4.20
N GLY A 55 11.42 -0.99 3.15
CA GLY A 55 11.81 0.07 2.22
C GLY A 55 11.89 1.44 2.91
N SER A 56 10.90 1.79 3.74
CA SER A 56 10.89 3.02 4.52
C SER A 56 12.05 3.08 5.52
N ILE A 57 12.25 2.01 6.31
CA ILE A 57 13.35 1.92 7.26
C ILE A 57 14.71 1.98 6.55
N GLY A 58 14.88 1.20 5.48
CA GLY A 58 16.11 1.18 4.69
C GLY A 58 16.42 2.53 4.05
N GLY A 59 15.43 3.22 3.48
CA GLY A 59 15.58 4.55 2.90
C GLY A 59 16.03 5.59 3.92
N MET A 60 15.43 5.58 5.12
CA MET A 60 15.88 6.43 6.23
C MET A 60 17.30 6.07 6.67
N ALA A 61 17.61 4.79 6.85
CA ALA A 61 18.93 4.34 7.28
C ALA A 61 20.03 4.78 6.29
N VAL A 62 19.82 4.57 4.99
CA VAL A 62 20.76 5.03 3.94
C VAL A 62 20.91 6.55 3.96
N THR A 63 19.80 7.29 4.14
CA THR A 63 19.85 8.75 4.23
C THR A 63 20.69 9.20 5.42
N TYR A 64 20.45 8.62 6.59
CA TYR A 64 21.19 8.96 7.81
C TYR A 64 22.67 8.62 7.69
N LEU A 65 23.02 7.41 7.25
CA LEU A 65 24.41 6.98 7.11
C LEU A 65 25.21 7.82 6.11
N ASN A 66 24.57 8.36 5.07
CA ASN A 66 25.23 9.17 4.04
C ASN A 66 25.30 10.67 4.37
N ASN A 67 24.54 11.16 5.36
CA ASN A 67 24.39 12.60 5.60
C ASN A 67 24.48 13.00 7.09
N ASP A 68 24.68 12.03 7.99
CA ASP A 68 24.65 12.17 9.46
C ASP A 68 23.35 12.75 10.03
N LYS A 69 22.29 12.83 9.21
CA LYS A 69 20.97 13.34 9.60
C LYS A 69 19.87 12.83 8.67
N LEU A 70 18.64 12.90 9.17
CA LEU A 70 17.44 12.74 8.35
C LEU A 70 16.92 14.12 7.92
N PHE A 71 16.54 14.23 6.65
CA PHE A 71 15.88 15.43 6.13
C PHE A 71 14.37 15.31 6.33
N VAL A 72 13.82 16.09 7.26
CA VAL A 72 12.38 16.11 7.54
C VAL A 72 11.65 16.97 6.50
N GLY A 73 11.44 16.39 5.33
CA GLY A 73 10.71 17.01 4.23
C GLY A 73 9.35 16.34 3.95
N PRO A 74 8.53 16.92 3.05
CA PRO A 74 7.23 16.38 2.68
C PRO A 74 7.27 14.91 2.21
N HIS A 75 8.32 14.52 1.49
CA HIS A 75 8.50 13.14 1.01
C HIS A 75 8.65 12.15 2.17
N LEU A 76 9.50 12.46 3.15
CA LEU A 76 9.69 11.62 4.34
C LEU A 76 8.40 11.49 5.14
N LEU A 77 7.74 12.61 5.43
CA LEU A 77 6.50 12.63 6.23
C LEU A 77 5.38 11.86 5.54
N ALA A 78 5.21 12.03 4.22
CA ALA A 78 4.24 11.27 3.44
C ALA A 78 4.55 9.76 3.43
N GLY A 79 5.83 9.38 3.27
CA GLY A 79 6.26 7.98 3.33
C GLY A 79 6.00 7.32 4.70
N LEU A 80 6.24 8.05 5.79
CA LEU A 80 5.93 7.60 7.15
C LEU A 80 4.41 7.45 7.35
N ALA A 81 3.62 8.41 6.89
CA ALA A 81 2.16 8.33 6.94
C ALA A 81 1.64 7.11 6.16
N MET A 82 2.14 6.87 4.95
CA MET A 82 1.80 5.69 4.16
C MET A 82 2.15 4.39 4.88
N THR A 83 3.33 4.34 5.53
CA THR A 83 3.79 3.17 6.31
C THR A 83 2.84 2.89 7.48
N ALA A 84 2.44 3.93 8.22
CA ALA A 84 1.46 3.79 9.29
C ALA A 84 0.09 3.34 8.75
N MET A 85 -0.39 3.94 7.66
CA MET A 85 -1.68 3.61 7.06
C MET A 85 -1.75 2.15 6.63
N VAL A 86 -0.72 1.62 5.94
CA VAL A 86 -0.73 0.22 5.50
C VAL A 86 -0.62 -0.76 6.66
N ALA A 87 0.17 -0.43 7.69
CA ALA A 87 0.30 -1.26 8.90
C ALA A 87 -1.03 -1.34 9.67
N VAL A 88 -1.68 -0.20 9.90
CA VAL A 88 -3.00 -0.15 10.55
C VAL A 88 -4.06 -0.83 9.69
N ALA A 89 -4.04 -0.63 8.36
CA ALA A 89 -4.99 -1.30 7.49
C ALA A 89 -4.82 -2.83 7.54
N ALA A 90 -3.59 -3.34 7.54
CA ALA A 90 -3.32 -4.77 7.63
C ALA A 90 -3.77 -5.36 8.98
N SER A 91 -3.59 -4.64 10.10
CA SER A 91 -3.99 -5.09 11.43
C SER A 91 -5.51 -5.23 11.61
N LEU A 92 -6.32 -4.61 10.74
CA LEU A 92 -7.78 -4.77 10.72
C LEU A 92 -8.24 -6.13 10.16
N SER A 93 -7.34 -6.92 9.58
CA SER A 93 -7.68 -8.20 8.92
C SER A 93 -8.47 -9.19 9.78
N PRO A 94 -8.12 -9.44 11.06
CA PRO A 94 -8.87 -10.37 11.92
C PRO A 94 -10.33 -9.94 12.11
N PHE A 95 -10.56 -8.66 12.39
CA PHE A 95 -11.93 -8.12 12.55
C PHE A 95 -12.74 -8.22 11.25
N MET A 96 -12.10 -7.97 10.10
CA MET A 96 -12.76 -8.14 8.81
C MET A 96 -13.14 -9.60 8.54
N GLN A 97 -12.28 -10.55 8.90
CA GLN A 97 -12.56 -11.99 8.79
C GLN A 97 -13.74 -12.41 9.66
N GLN A 98 -13.90 -11.79 10.84
CA GLN A 98 -15.07 -11.93 11.72
C GLN A 98 -16.34 -11.21 11.20
N GLY A 99 -16.28 -10.57 10.03
CA GLY A 99 -17.44 -9.94 9.41
C GLY A 99 -17.64 -8.45 9.78
N ASN A 100 -16.76 -7.86 10.59
CA ASN A 100 -16.90 -6.46 11.00
C ASN A 100 -16.86 -5.50 9.78
N VAL A 101 -17.98 -4.80 9.53
CA VAL A 101 -18.14 -3.91 8.38
C VAL A 101 -17.40 -2.59 8.57
N ILE A 102 -17.29 -2.08 9.80
CA ILE A 102 -16.55 -0.85 10.10
C ILE A 102 -15.07 -1.08 9.81
N ALA A 103 -14.50 -2.20 10.27
CA ALA A 103 -13.13 -2.60 9.97
C ALA A 103 -12.87 -2.68 8.45
N ARG A 104 -13.82 -3.22 7.68
CA ARG A 104 -13.73 -3.25 6.21
C ARG A 104 -13.72 -1.85 5.59
N LYS A 105 -14.58 -0.95 6.05
CA LYS A 105 -14.63 0.43 5.55
C LYS A 105 -13.34 1.18 5.89
N ALA A 106 -12.86 1.05 7.13
CA ALA A 106 -11.60 1.65 7.58
C ALA A 106 -10.40 1.11 6.79
N HIS A 107 -10.28 -0.21 6.61
CA HIS A 107 -9.24 -0.83 5.80
C HIS A 107 -9.23 -0.29 4.36
N VAL A 108 -10.40 -0.20 3.72
CA VAL A 108 -10.50 0.35 2.36
C VAL A 108 -10.13 1.83 2.34
N GLY A 109 -10.64 2.64 3.27
CA GLY A 109 -10.33 4.08 3.35
C GLY A 109 -8.84 4.34 3.52
N LEU A 110 -8.19 3.62 4.45
CA LEU A 110 -6.74 3.71 4.68
C LEU A 110 -5.94 3.33 3.44
N ASN A 111 -6.30 2.24 2.76
CA ASN A 111 -5.59 1.82 1.55
C ASN A 111 -5.83 2.77 0.37
N MET A 112 -7.04 3.31 0.21
CA MET A 112 -7.30 4.30 -0.83
C MET A 112 -6.51 5.59 -0.59
N GLY A 113 -6.46 6.07 0.67
CA GLY A 113 -5.62 7.21 1.03
C GLY A 113 -4.13 6.93 0.80
N MET A 114 -3.66 5.74 1.19
CA MET A 114 -2.27 5.32 0.94
C MET A 114 -1.95 5.27 -0.56
N MET A 115 -2.85 4.73 -1.40
CA MET A 115 -2.66 4.69 -2.85
C MET A 115 -2.58 6.09 -3.47
N THR A 116 -3.42 7.02 -3.02
CA THR A 116 -3.37 8.42 -3.46
C THR A 116 -2.03 9.07 -3.09
N LEU A 117 -1.59 8.91 -1.85
CA LEU A 117 -0.29 9.39 -1.41
C LEU A 117 0.85 8.74 -2.20
N PHE A 118 0.76 7.44 -2.48
CA PHE A 118 1.80 6.73 -3.22
C PHE A 118 1.92 7.22 -4.66
N LEU A 119 0.81 7.48 -5.34
CA LEU A 119 0.81 8.07 -6.68
C LEU A 119 1.49 9.45 -6.67
N TRP A 120 1.16 10.29 -5.69
CA TRP A 120 1.79 11.61 -5.56
C TRP A 120 3.29 11.51 -5.23
N GLN A 121 3.67 10.59 -4.35
CA GLN A 121 5.07 10.31 -4.02
C GLN A 121 5.83 9.80 -5.25
N ALA A 122 5.20 8.99 -6.11
CA ALA A 122 5.84 8.48 -7.33
C ALA A 122 6.23 9.59 -8.30
N VAL A 123 5.41 10.64 -8.41
CA VAL A 123 5.72 11.82 -9.23
C VAL A 123 6.76 12.71 -8.54
N SER A 124 6.50 13.13 -7.31
CA SER A 124 7.41 14.04 -6.56
C SER A 124 8.78 13.43 -6.27
N GLY A 125 8.88 12.11 -6.11
CA GLY A 125 10.15 11.39 -5.96
C GLY A 125 11.02 11.48 -7.22
N MET A 126 10.41 11.45 -8.41
CA MET A 126 11.17 11.63 -9.66
C MET A 126 11.70 13.06 -9.81
N GLU A 127 10.96 14.07 -9.35
CA GLU A 127 11.45 15.46 -9.31
C GLU A 127 12.69 15.60 -8.42
N ILE A 128 12.73 14.91 -7.28
CA ILE A 128 13.89 14.89 -6.38
C ILE A 128 15.09 14.24 -7.07
N VAL A 129 14.90 13.07 -7.69
CA VAL A 129 15.96 12.38 -8.43
C VAL A 129 16.49 13.25 -9.58
N ASN A 130 15.60 13.89 -10.33
CA ASN A 130 15.97 14.79 -11.42
C ASN A 130 16.79 15.98 -10.91
N LYS A 131 16.40 16.60 -9.80
CA LYS A 131 17.16 17.70 -9.17
C LYS A 131 18.58 17.26 -8.81
N ILE A 132 18.73 16.08 -8.21
CA ILE A 132 20.04 15.51 -7.86
C ILE A 132 20.89 15.27 -9.11
N TRP A 133 20.29 14.79 -10.20
CA TRP A 133 21.00 14.54 -11.44
C TRP A 133 21.42 15.84 -12.15
N SER A 134 20.54 16.84 -12.20
CA SER A 134 20.81 18.13 -12.85
C SER A 134 21.72 19.06 -12.04
N SER A 135 21.90 18.80 -10.74
CA SER A 135 22.81 19.56 -9.88
C SER A 135 24.22 18.95 -9.78
N ARG A 136 24.50 17.91 -10.58
CA ARG A 136 25.85 17.37 -10.81
C ARG A 136 26.47 18.07 -12.00
#